data_AF-A0A968KWD5-F1
#
_entry.id   AF-A0A968KWD5-F1
#
_cell.length_a   1.000
_cell.length_b   1.000
_cell.length_c   1.000
_cell.angle_alpha   90.00
_cell.angle_beta   90.00
_cell.angle_gamma   90.00
#
_symmetry.space_group_name_H-M   'P 1'
#
loop_
_entity.id
_entity.type
_entity.pdbx_description
1 polymer ?
#
loop_
_entity_poly.entity_id
_entity_poly.type
_entity_poly.pdbx_seq_one_letter_code
_entity_poly.pdbx_strand_id
1 'polypeptide(L)'
;MVLPICGTPSMIKRRNWNDPEFYATPISIALGSFDAIHYGHQELLKYRSTDLEPWVLYFRRAPQTLYQTNFIGMVRSERQRVEIFQELGLKGAFTLDFLHEISTMSGVEFMEALRSRLCIKSIVVGEDFRFGKEADANSYELREWAKKYAIHVKIIPLLPNRENSEKFSSSSLRQAIQRGSFSLIQESSGFPYAIDLRDVKRWYGNGSWHYLVTDNGQVLPSPGLYETYDGDVIKIENGLVSSSSLLEQALLRDTL
;
A
#
# COMPACT_ATOMS: atom_id res chain seq x y z
N MET A 1 22.83 -6.90 2.77
CA MET A 1 22.64 -8.03 3.72
C MET A 1 21.17 -8.37 3.73
N VAL A 2 20.78 -9.38 2.96
CA VAL A 2 19.38 -9.86 2.88
C VAL A 2 19.09 -10.57 4.19
N LEU A 3 18.15 -10.05 4.99
CA LEU A 3 17.77 -10.69 6.25
C LEU A 3 16.95 -11.95 5.95
N PRO A 4 17.26 -13.09 6.57
CA PRO A 4 16.53 -14.33 6.36
C PRO A 4 15.12 -14.22 6.98
N ILE A 5 14.10 -14.55 6.20
CA ILE A 5 12.70 -14.66 6.64
C ILE A 5 12.59 -15.93 7.49
N CYS A 6 12.69 -15.79 8.80
CA CYS A 6 12.37 -16.89 9.72
C CYS A 6 11.76 -16.35 11.02
N GLY A 7 10.45 -16.15 10.98
CA GLY A 7 9.60 -15.98 12.15
C GLY A 7 8.21 -16.46 11.74
N THR A 8 7.61 -17.37 12.51
CA THR A 8 6.23 -17.82 12.27
C THR A 8 5.32 -16.60 12.16
N PRO A 9 4.62 -16.38 11.02
CA PRO A 9 3.89 -15.15 10.81
C PRO A 9 2.69 -15.13 11.76
N SER A 10 2.69 -14.23 12.74
CA SER A 10 1.44 -13.81 13.35
C SER A 10 0.62 -13.16 12.22
N MET A 11 -0.36 -13.86 11.67
CA MET A 11 -1.21 -13.30 10.63
C MET A 11 -1.92 -12.06 11.18
N ILE A 12 -1.79 -10.93 10.50
CA ILE A 12 -2.61 -9.74 10.84
C ILE A 12 -4.09 -10.10 10.71
N LYS A 13 -4.91 -9.61 11.64
CA LYS A 13 -6.36 -9.72 11.54
C LYS A 13 -6.84 -8.87 10.36
N ARG A 14 -7.46 -9.49 9.34
CA ARG A 14 -8.05 -8.76 8.21
C ARG A 14 -9.55 -8.64 8.41
N ARG A 15 -10.08 -7.44 8.22
CA ARG A 15 -11.53 -7.16 8.27
C ARG A 15 -11.93 -6.28 7.09
N ASN A 16 -13.04 -6.60 6.46
CA ASN A 16 -13.63 -5.76 5.41
C ASN A 16 -14.57 -4.73 6.06
N TRP A 17 -14.70 -3.57 5.43
CA TRP A 17 -15.69 -2.56 5.82
C TRP A 17 -17.08 -3.14 6.06
N ASN A 18 -17.52 -4.05 5.18
CA ASN A 18 -18.86 -4.62 5.16
C ASN A 18 -19.06 -5.76 6.16
N ASP A 19 -18.06 -6.10 6.98
CA ASP A 19 -18.22 -7.11 8.03
C ASP A 19 -19.26 -6.61 9.05
N PRO A 20 -20.25 -7.44 9.43
CA PRO A 20 -21.37 -7.02 10.28
C PRO A 20 -20.97 -6.80 11.75
N GLU A 21 -19.76 -7.20 12.15
CA GLU A 21 -19.31 -7.15 13.53
C GLU A 21 -18.63 -5.82 13.89
N PHE A 22 -19.18 -5.14 14.89
CA PHE A 22 -18.51 -4.03 15.57
C PHE A 22 -17.19 -4.49 16.18
N TYR A 23 -16.11 -3.72 15.96
CA TYR A 23 -14.81 -3.99 16.59
C TYR A 23 -14.68 -3.22 17.90
N ALA A 24 -14.96 -3.91 19.00
CA ALA A 24 -15.03 -3.31 20.34
C ALA A 24 -13.67 -3.04 21.00
N THR A 25 -12.60 -3.71 20.55
CA THR A 25 -11.26 -3.52 21.10
C THR A 25 -10.75 -2.11 20.78
N PRO A 26 -10.31 -1.33 21.78
CA PRO A 26 -9.67 -0.03 21.55
C PRO A 26 -8.42 -0.14 20.67
N ILE A 27 -8.33 0.70 19.63
CA ILE A 27 -7.24 0.64 18.66
C ILE A 27 -6.66 2.00 18.30
N SER A 28 -5.42 1.96 17.80
CA SER A 28 -4.81 3.04 17.04
C SER A 28 -4.81 2.69 15.56
N ILE A 29 -5.12 3.64 14.68
CA ILE A 29 -5.23 3.39 13.23
C ILE A 29 -4.33 4.34 12.44
N ALA A 30 -3.50 3.78 11.56
CA ALA A 30 -2.88 4.50 10.46
C ALA A 30 -3.83 4.56 9.26
N LEU A 31 -4.13 5.77 8.76
CA LEU A 31 -5.02 5.99 7.62
C LEU A 31 -4.24 6.42 6.37
N GLY A 32 -4.51 5.79 5.23
CA GLY A 32 -3.84 6.10 3.96
C GLY A 32 -4.07 5.05 2.87
N SER A 33 -3.61 5.31 1.64
CA SER A 33 -3.69 4.33 0.55
C SER A 33 -2.63 3.22 0.67
N PHE A 34 -1.45 3.58 1.20
CA PHE A 34 -0.29 2.71 1.43
C PHE A 34 0.06 1.81 0.24
N ASP A 35 -0.13 2.27 -1.00
CA ASP A 35 0.20 1.49 -2.21
C ASP A 35 1.72 1.28 -2.37
N ALA A 36 2.50 2.30 -2.02
CA ALA A 36 3.93 2.38 -2.30
C ALA A 36 4.83 2.30 -1.07
N ILE A 37 4.25 2.27 0.15
CA ILE A 37 4.93 2.10 1.46
C ILE A 37 6.36 2.70 1.51
N HIS A 38 6.52 3.92 1.00
CA HIS A 38 7.78 4.67 1.09
C HIS A 38 8.06 5.08 2.54
N TYR A 39 9.23 5.64 2.83
CA TYR A 39 9.59 5.99 4.21
C TYR A 39 8.55 6.89 4.91
N GLY A 40 7.95 7.84 4.21
CA GLY A 40 6.82 8.63 4.76
C GLY A 40 5.63 7.78 5.24
N HIS A 41 5.22 6.76 4.46
CA HIS A 41 4.19 5.82 4.90
C HIS A 41 4.66 4.95 6.07
N GLN A 42 5.94 4.56 6.09
CA GLN A 42 6.47 3.75 7.19
C GLN A 42 6.44 4.48 8.52
N GLU A 43 6.65 5.80 8.55
CA GLU A 43 6.49 6.59 9.79
C GLU A 43 5.07 6.48 10.35
N LEU A 44 4.06 6.53 9.47
CA LEU A 44 2.65 6.35 9.87
C LEU A 44 2.42 4.94 10.41
N LEU A 45 2.91 3.92 9.69
CA LEU A 45 2.69 2.51 10.03
C LEU A 45 3.49 2.05 11.26
N LYS A 46 4.60 2.72 11.58
CA LYS A 46 5.44 2.47 12.77
C LYS A 46 4.95 3.23 14.00
N TYR A 47 4.03 4.19 13.86
CA TYR A 47 3.45 4.89 15.00
C TYR A 47 2.81 3.90 15.98
N ARG A 48 3.07 4.12 17.27
CA ARG A 48 2.50 3.34 18.37
C ARG A 48 1.89 4.30 19.38
N SER A 49 0.64 4.03 19.73
CA SER A 49 -0.04 4.68 20.84
C SER A 49 -0.01 3.74 22.04
N THR A 50 0.16 4.29 23.24
CA THR A 50 0.25 3.52 24.48
C THR A 50 -1.03 2.71 24.69
N ASP A 51 -0.89 1.43 25.06
CA ASP A 51 -1.98 0.49 25.37
C ASP A 51 -3.01 0.24 24.25
N LEU A 52 -2.68 0.58 23.00
CA LEU A 52 -3.55 0.35 21.84
C LEU A 52 -2.90 -0.58 20.83
N GLU A 53 -3.66 -1.54 20.31
CA GLU A 53 -3.18 -2.33 19.18
C GLU A 53 -3.01 -1.40 17.95
N PRO A 54 -1.87 -1.49 17.22
CA PRO A 54 -1.66 -0.74 16.00
C PRO A 54 -2.34 -1.44 14.82
N TRP A 55 -3.27 -0.74 14.20
CA TRP A 55 -4.01 -1.18 13.03
C TRP A 55 -3.77 -0.24 11.86
N VAL A 56 -3.99 -0.73 10.65
CA VAL A 56 -4.02 0.10 9.44
C VAL A 56 -5.42 0.06 8.85
N LEU A 57 -5.91 1.18 8.35
CA LEU A 57 -7.08 1.22 7.49
C LEU A 57 -6.67 1.83 6.16
N TYR A 58 -6.89 1.06 5.09
CA TYR A 58 -6.36 1.36 3.77
C TYR A 58 -7.32 0.93 2.67
N PHE A 59 -7.09 1.47 1.48
CA PHE A 59 -7.89 1.13 0.31
C PHE A 59 -7.27 -0.03 -0.47
N ARG A 60 -8.08 -1.05 -0.78
CA ARG A 60 -7.62 -2.20 -1.57
C ARG A 60 -7.20 -1.77 -2.97
N ARG A 61 -7.91 -0.79 -3.57
CA ARG A 61 -7.53 -0.13 -4.81
C ARG A 61 -7.30 1.35 -4.54
N ALA A 62 -6.34 1.97 -5.21
CA ALA A 62 -6.15 3.40 -5.12
C ALA A 62 -7.45 4.12 -5.55
N PRO A 63 -7.94 5.14 -4.82
CA PRO A 63 -9.13 5.90 -5.21
C PRO A 63 -9.08 6.37 -6.67
N GLN A 64 -7.88 6.71 -7.14
CA GLN A 64 -7.55 7.08 -8.52
C GLN A 64 -8.08 6.08 -9.56
N THR A 65 -8.20 4.80 -9.23
CA THR A 65 -8.76 3.77 -10.13
C THR A 65 -10.19 4.06 -10.57
N LEU A 66 -10.95 4.87 -9.84
CA LEU A 66 -12.33 5.21 -10.21
C LEU A 66 -12.46 6.42 -11.12
N TYR A 67 -11.50 7.35 -11.09
CA TYR A 67 -11.63 8.66 -11.76
C TYR A 67 -10.46 9.03 -12.66
N GLN A 68 -9.31 8.34 -12.56
CA GLN A 68 -8.18 8.56 -13.46
C GLN A 68 -8.17 7.51 -14.56
N THR A 69 -8.37 7.95 -15.79
CA THR A 69 -8.27 7.10 -17.00
C THR A 69 -6.84 6.56 -17.22
N ASN A 70 -5.83 7.24 -16.67
CA ASN A 70 -4.41 6.89 -16.85
C ASN A 70 -3.79 6.25 -15.60
N PHE A 71 -4.59 5.66 -14.71
CA PHE A 71 -4.03 4.95 -13.57
C PHE A 71 -3.34 3.65 -14.03
N ILE A 72 -2.02 3.59 -13.86
CA ILE A 72 -1.17 2.53 -14.40
C ILE A 72 -0.99 1.30 -13.49
N GLY A 73 -1.63 1.29 -12.31
CA GLY A 73 -1.55 0.18 -11.34
C GLY A 73 -0.99 0.59 -9.98
N MET A 74 -1.11 -0.31 -9.00
CA MET A 74 -0.61 -0.16 -7.63
C MET A 74 0.89 -0.45 -7.57
N VAL A 75 1.67 0.27 -6.76
CA VAL A 75 3.11 -0.02 -6.62
C VAL A 75 3.37 -1.41 -6.03
N ARG A 76 2.59 -1.80 -5.02
CA ARG A 76 2.63 -3.13 -4.41
C ARG A 76 1.28 -3.81 -4.53
N SER A 77 1.31 -5.13 -4.70
CA SER A 77 0.12 -5.97 -4.63
C SER A 77 -0.50 -5.94 -3.23
N GLU A 78 -1.75 -6.38 -3.12
CA GLU A 78 -2.42 -6.53 -1.83
C GLU A 78 -1.65 -7.44 -0.87
N ARG A 79 -1.14 -8.56 -1.39
CA ARG A 79 -0.36 -9.54 -0.64
C ARG A 79 0.92 -8.92 -0.10
N GLN A 80 1.66 -8.20 -0.93
CA GLN A 80 2.90 -7.51 -0.54
C GLN A 80 2.65 -6.43 0.53
N ARG A 81 1.56 -5.66 0.42
CA ARG A 81 1.21 -4.67 1.46
C ARG A 81 0.97 -5.33 2.81
N VAL A 82 0.20 -6.42 2.80
CA VAL A 82 -0.10 -7.20 4.02
C VAL A 82 1.16 -7.79 4.64
N GLU A 83 2.09 -8.33 3.84
CA GLU A 83 3.39 -8.82 4.32
C GLU A 83 4.18 -7.70 5.00
N ILE A 84 4.27 -6.52 4.38
CA ILE A 84 4.97 -5.37 4.97
C ILE A 84 4.27 -4.87 6.24
N PHE A 85 2.94 -4.88 6.30
CA PHE A 85 2.20 -4.53 7.52
C PHE A 85 2.53 -5.47 8.68
N GLN A 86 2.66 -6.77 8.39
CA GLN A 86 3.08 -7.77 9.37
C GLN A 86 4.53 -7.51 9.85
N GLU A 87 5.46 -7.28 8.91
CA GLU A 87 6.87 -6.97 9.23
C GLU A 87 7.01 -5.70 10.07
N LEU A 88 6.18 -4.69 9.79
CA LEU A 88 6.14 -3.45 10.56
C LEU A 88 5.45 -3.62 11.92
N GLY A 89 4.96 -4.82 12.27
CA GLY A 89 4.40 -5.13 13.58
C GLY A 89 2.96 -4.65 13.80
N LEU A 90 2.19 -4.42 12.74
CA LEU A 90 0.76 -4.16 12.86
C LEU A 90 0.02 -5.42 13.35
N LYS A 91 -1.09 -5.23 14.06
CA LYS A 91 -1.93 -6.32 14.58
C LYS A 91 -3.13 -6.64 13.72
N GLY A 92 -3.58 -5.68 12.93
CA GLY A 92 -4.68 -5.86 12.00
C GLY A 92 -4.72 -4.82 10.92
N ALA A 93 -5.54 -5.11 9.91
CA ALA A 93 -5.73 -4.26 8.76
C ALA A 93 -7.21 -4.28 8.35
N PHE A 94 -7.80 -3.08 8.28
CA PHE A 94 -9.12 -2.84 7.71
C PHE A 94 -8.95 -2.46 6.24
N THR A 95 -9.57 -3.23 5.36
CA THR A 95 -9.64 -2.89 3.93
C THR A 95 -10.94 -2.21 3.60
N LEU A 96 -10.84 -1.04 2.98
CA LEU A 96 -11.96 -0.37 2.32
C LEU A 96 -11.90 -0.66 0.82
N ASP A 97 -13.02 -1.13 0.26
CA ASP A 97 -13.27 -0.99 -1.16
C ASP A 97 -13.82 0.42 -1.39
N PHE A 98 -13.16 1.23 -2.20
CA PHE A 98 -13.65 2.55 -2.56
C PHE A 98 -14.87 2.37 -3.46
N LEU A 99 -16.04 2.17 -2.85
CA LEU A 99 -17.34 1.99 -3.50
C LEU A 99 -18.07 3.34 -3.58
N HIS A 100 -19.12 3.40 -4.40
CA HIS A 100 -19.92 4.60 -4.58
C HIS A 100 -20.33 5.23 -3.24
N GLU A 101 -20.78 4.42 -2.29
CA GLU A 101 -21.20 4.85 -0.96
C GLU A 101 -20.11 5.61 -0.19
N ILE A 102 -18.86 5.12 -0.19
CA ILE A 102 -17.73 5.79 0.48
C ILE A 102 -17.31 7.03 -0.32
N SER A 103 -17.36 6.98 -1.65
CA SER A 103 -16.94 8.09 -2.52
C SER A 103 -17.84 9.32 -2.40
N THR A 104 -19.10 9.14 -1.98
CA THR A 104 -20.08 10.23 -1.82
C THR A 104 -20.16 10.81 -0.42
N MET A 105 -19.54 10.17 0.59
CA MET A 105 -19.51 10.67 1.96
C MET A 105 -18.60 11.89 2.08
N SER A 106 -19.07 12.96 2.70
CA SER A 106 -18.20 14.03 3.21
C SER A 106 -17.18 13.47 4.20
N GLY A 107 -16.09 14.19 4.44
CA GLY A 107 -15.08 13.77 5.42
C GLY A 107 -15.69 13.51 6.81
N VAL A 108 -16.64 14.35 7.25
CA VAL A 108 -17.32 14.17 8.53
C VAL A 108 -18.15 12.89 8.56
N GLU A 109 -18.96 12.64 7.53
CA GLU A 109 -19.77 11.41 7.42
C GLU A 109 -18.89 10.16 7.42
N PHE A 110 -17.78 10.20 6.69
CA PHE A 110 -16.81 9.10 6.66
C PHE A 110 -16.26 8.80 8.07
N MET A 111 -15.85 9.84 8.81
CA MET A 111 -15.31 9.66 10.16
C MET A 111 -16.35 9.21 11.19
N GLU A 112 -17.60 9.69 11.08
CA GLU A 112 -18.71 9.18 11.90
C GLU A 112 -18.98 7.70 11.60
N ALA A 113 -19.00 7.32 10.33
CA ALA A 113 -19.16 5.94 9.93
C ALA A 113 -18.03 5.06 10.51
N LEU A 114 -16.76 5.49 10.40
CA LEU A 114 -15.63 4.76 10.99
C LEU A 114 -15.81 4.59 12.51
N ARG A 115 -16.11 5.67 13.22
CA ARG A 115 -16.27 5.67 14.69
C ARG A 115 -17.46 4.81 15.14
N SER A 116 -18.52 4.73 14.34
CA SER A 116 -19.69 3.90 14.65
C SER A 116 -19.38 2.39 14.58
N ARG A 117 -18.38 1.99 13.79
CA ARG A 117 -18.00 0.58 13.58
C ARG A 117 -16.77 0.14 14.35
N LEU A 118 -15.89 1.08 14.70
CA LEU A 118 -14.58 0.82 15.29
C LEU A 118 -14.39 1.62 16.58
N CYS A 119 -13.85 0.96 17.62
CA CYS A 119 -13.44 1.62 18.86
C CYS A 119 -12.10 2.37 18.69
N ILE A 120 -12.06 3.39 17.84
CA ILE A 120 -10.85 4.17 17.54
C ILE A 120 -10.54 5.10 18.73
N LYS A 121 -9.32 5.00 19.26
CA LYS A 121 -8.82 5.90 20.32
C LYS A 121 -7.65 6.76 19.85
N SER A 122 -6.94 6.33 18.81
CA SER A 122 -5.90 7.13 18.19
C SER A 122 -5.88 6.96 16.68
N ILE A 123 -5.58 8.04 15.96
CA ILE A 123 -5.42 8.06 14.51
C ILE A 123 -4.07 8.69 14.20
N VAL A 124 -3.37 8.13 13.21
CA VAL A 124 -2.15 8.72 12.63
C VAL A 124 -2.32 8.90 11.13
N VAL A 125 -1.99 10.10 10.64
CA VAL A 125 -2.10 10.52 9.24
C VAL A 125 -0.91 11.38 8.82
N GLY A 126 -0.64 11.43 7.52
CA GLY A 126 0.29 12.41 6.95
C GLY A 126 -0.31 13.82 6.99
N GLU A 127 0.55 14.83 7.00
CA GLU A 127 0.13 16.23 6.91
C GLU A 127 -0.70 16.53 5.66
N ASP A 128 -0.38 15.90 4.53
CA ASP A 128 -1.10 16.01 3.26
C ASP A 128 -2.31 15.09 3.13
N PHE A 129 -2.71 14.42 4.21
CA PHE A 129 -3.87 13.53 4.18
C PHE A 129 -5.15 14.29 3.84
N ARG A 130 -5.84 13.79 2.82
CA ARG A 130 -7.12 14.30 2.32
C ARG A 130 -8.12 13.16 2.20
N PHE A 131 -9.37 13.43 2.57
CA PHE A 131 -10.43 12.42 2.61
C PHE A 131 -11.79 13.08 2.44
N GLY A 132 -12.82 12.24 2.32
CA GLY A 132 -14.18 12.67 2.00
C GLY A 132 -14.39 12.97 0.52
N LYS A 133 -15.65 13.25 0.18
CA LYS A 133 -16.12 13.52 -1.18
C LYS A 133 -15.30 14.65 -1.78
N GLU A 134 -14.70 14.40 -2.93
CA GLU A 134 -13.84 15.37 -3.63
C GLU A 134 -12.69 15.92 -2.75
N ALA A 135 -12.23 15.13 -1.78
CA ALA A 135 -11.21 15.53 -0.81
C ALA A 135 -11.62 16.77 0.02
N ASP A 136 -12.91 16.91 0.37
CA ASP A 136 -13.48 18.03 1.12
C ASP A 136 -12.89 18.24 2.53
N ALA A 137 -12.20 17.24 3.09
CA ALA A 137 -11.56 17.33 4.40
C ALA A 137 -10.04 17.05 4.38
N ASN A 138 -9.33 17.59 5.37
CA ASN A 138 -7.88 17.43 5.55
C ASN A 138 -7.45 16.99 6.96
N SER A 139 -6.16 16.68 7.12
CA SER A 139 -5.56 16.20 8.38
C SER A 139 -5.81 17.09 9.61
N TYR A 140 -5.88 18.41 9.43
CA TYR A 140 -6.16 19.36 10.50
C TYR A 140 -7.64 19.37 10.87
N GLU A 141 -8.54 19.30 9.89
CA GLU A 141 -9.98 19.16 10.11
C GLU A 141 -10.32 17.85 10.82
N LEU A 142 -9.64 16.75 10.46
CA LEU A 142 -9.71 15.48 11.18
C LEU A 142 -9.35 15.63 12.66
N ARG A 143 -8.28 16.37 12.96
CA ARG A 143 -7.86 16.63 14.34
C ARG A 143 -8.90 17.44 15.11
N GLU A 144 -9.53 18.43 14.48
CA GLU A 144 -10.60 19.21 15.11
C GLU A 144 -11.87 18.38 15.34
N TRP A 145 -12.27 17.55 14.36
CA TRP A 145 -13.37 16.60 14.51
C TRP A 145 -13.11 15.62 15.68
N ALA A 146 -11.89 15.09 15.78
CA ALA A 146 -11.51 14.10 16.77
C ALA A 146 -11.57 14.60 18.23
N LYS A 147 -11.38 15.91 18.47
CA LYS A 147 -11.50 16.52 19.81
C LYS A 147 -12.86 16.26 20.44
N LYS A 148 -13.94 16.27 19.64
CA LYS A 148 -15.31 16.05 20.10
C LYS A 148 -15.53 14.65 20.69
N TYR A 149 -14.68 13.70 20.32
CA TYR A 149 -14.81 12.29 20.67
C TYR A 149 -13.66 11.74 21.53
N ALA A 150 -12.79 12.64 22.04
CA ALA A 150 -11.60 12.27 22.78
C ALA A 150 -10.69 11.27 22.02
N ILE A 151 -10.60 11.42 20.70
CA ILE A 151 -9.69 10.64 19.85
C ILE A 151 -8.39 11.43 19.66
N HIS A 152 -7.25 10.79 19.92
CA HIS A 152 -5.95 11.42 19.71
C HIS A 152 -5.54 11.35 18.23
N VAL A 153 -5.23 12.49 17.60
CA VAL A 153 -4.75 12.53 16.21
C VAL A 153 -3.29 12.96 16.16
N LYS A 154 -2.43 12.06 15.67
CA LYS A 154 -1.03 12.34 15.34
C LYS A 154 -0.92 12.68 13.86
N ILE A 155 -0.52 13.92 13.57
CA ILE A 155 -0.17 14.34 12.21
C ILE A 155 1.34 14.23 12.06
N ILE A 156 1.80 13.47 11.07
CA ILE A 156 3.23 13.33 10.74
C ILE A 156 3.56 14.29 9.58
N PRO A 157 4.55 15.20 9.77
CA PRO A 157 5.01 16.08 8.70
C PRO A 157 5.56 15.29 7.50
N LEU A 158 5.50 15.90 6.31
CA LEU A 158 6.04 15.28 5.12
C LEU A 158 7.56 15.13 5.20
N LEU A 159 8.05 13.92 4.91
CA LEU A 159 9.47 13.66 4.80
C LEU A 159 9.97 14.10 3.41
N PRO A 160 11.00 14.96 3.33
CA PRO A 160 11.70 15.20 2.07
C PRO A 160 12.48 13.95 1.67
N ASN A 161 12.70 13.76 0.35
CA ASN A 161 13.70 12.81 -0.11
C ASN A 161 15.09 13.27 0.37
N ARG A 162 15.92 12.30 0.78
CA ARG A 162 17.26 12.54 1.35
C ARG A 162 18.24 13.09 0.31
N GLU A 163 18.01 12.84 -0.98
CA GLU A 163 18.99 13.16 -2.04
C GLU A 163 18.55 14.28 -2.99
N ASN A 164 17.24 14.43 -3.21
CA ASN A 164 16.68 15.54 -3.97
C ASN A 164 15.52 16.11 -3.14
N SER A 165 15.28 17.41 -3.17
CA SER A 165 14.22 18.06 -2.38
C SER A 165 12.78 17.65 -2.76
N GLU A 166 12.61 16.60 -3.59
CA GLU A 166 11.31 16.06 -3.97
C GLU A 166 10.73 15.19 -2.86
N LYS A 167 9.39 15.07 -2.82
CA LYS A 167 8.70 14.24 -1.85
C LYS A 167 8.66 12.78 -2.35
N PHE A 168 8.99 11.82 -1.48
CA PHE A 168 8.66 10.43 -1.77
C PHE A 168 7.15 10.29 -1.87
N SER A 169 6.65 9.91 -3.04
CA SER A 169 5.23 9.75 -3.30
C SER A 169 4.98 8.51 -4.14
N SER A 170 3.80 7.93 -4.01
CA SER A 170 3.39 6.82 -4.87
C SER A 170 3.46 7.15 -6.35
N SER A 171 3.23 8.41 -6.72
CA SER A 171 3.33 8.88 -8.10
C SER A 171 4.75 8.90 -8.61
N SER A 172 5.73 9.34 -7.81
CA SER A 172 7.14 9.31 -8.22
C SER A 172 7.66 7.87 -8.33
N LEU A 173 7.28 6.99 -7.39
CA LEU A 173 7.66 5.58 -7.45
C LEU A 173 7.05 4.86 -8.66
N ARG A 174 5.79 5.17 -9.01
CA ARG A 174 5.13 4.66 -10.23
C ARG A 174 5.89 5.06 -11.50
N GLN A 175 6.34 6.31 -11.61
CA GLN A 175 7.15 6.76 -12.74
C GLN A 175 8.53 6.09 -12.77
N ALA A 176 9.15 5.89 -11.62
CA ALA A 176 10.43 5.17 -11.51
C ALA A 176 10.30 3.74 -12.04
N ILE A 177 9.23 3.02 -11.68
CA ILE A 177 8.93 1.66 -12.17
C ILE A 177 8.82 1.66 -13.70
N GLN A 178 8.02 2.57 -14.28
CA GLN A 178 7.86 2.64 -15.73
C GLN A 178 9.18 2.88 -16.47
N ARG A 179 10.10 3.65 -15.88
CA ARG A 179 11.43 3.95 -16.44
C ARG A 179 12.47 2.86 -16.16
N GLY A 180 12.14 1.83 -15.40
CA GLY A 180 13.10 0.80 -14.98
C GLY A 180 14.13 1.28 -13.95
N SER A 181 13.84 2.36 -13.22
CA SER A 181 14.70 2.90 -12.16
C SER A 181 14.34 2.26 -10.81
N PHE A 182 14.69 0.99 -10.64
CA PHE A 182 14.35 0.19 -9.46
C PHE A 182 15.18 0.53 -8.23
N SER A 183 16.44 0.97 -8.40
CA SER A 183 17.28 1.45 -7.27
C SER A 183 16.61 2.60 -6.52
N LEU A 184 15.99 3.54 -7.25
CA LEU A 184 15.25 4.66 -6.65
C LEU A 184 14.09 4.18 -5.76
N ILE A 185 13.44 3.06 -6.10
CA ILE A 185 12.33 2.50 -5.31
C ILE A 185 12.87 1.93 -4.00
N GLN A 186 14.00 1.24 -4.06
CA GLN A 186 14.70 0.70 -2.89
C GLN A 186 15.24 1.83 -2.01
N GLU A 187 15.79 2.89 -2.58
CA GLU A 187 16.21 4.09 -1.84
C GLU A 187 15.02 4.83 -1.22
N SER A 188 13.85 4.80 -1.85
CA SER A 188 12.65 5.51 -1.37
C SER A 188 11.87 4.76 -0.29
N SER A 189 11.96 3.42 -0.28
CA SER A 189 11.13 2.57 0.56
C SER A 189 11.91 1.55 1.39
N GLY A 190 13.20 1.37 1.15
CA GLY A 190 14.00 0.31 1.79
C GLY A 190 13.69 -1.10 1.28
N PHE A 191 12.74 -1.26 0.35
CA PHE A 191 12.37 -2.54 -0.24
C PHE A 191 12.67 -2.55 -1.74
N PRO A 192 13.27 -3.62 -2.29
CA PRO A 192 13.39 -3.77 -3.73
C PRO A 192 12.01 -3.84 -4.36
N TYR A 193 11.88 -3.37 -5.60
CA TYR A 193 10.66 -3.55 -6.35
C TYR A 193 10.56 -5.00 -6.84
N ALA A 194 9.48 -5.66 -6.47
CA ALA A 194 9.21 -7.05 -6.83
C ALA A 194 7.86 -7.16 -7.53
N ILE A 195 7.84 -7.80 -8.69
CA ILE A 195 6.58 -8.20 -9.33
C ILE A 195 6.03 -9.40 -8.57
N ASP A 196 4.78 -9.31 -8.12
CA ASP A 196 4.09 -10.40 -7.44
C ASP A 196 3.51 -11.41 -8.45
N LEU A 197 3.97 -12.67 -8.38
CA LEU A 197 3.57 -13.75 -9.28
C LEU A 197 2.82 -14.90 -8.56
N ARG A 198 2.53 -14.75 -7.25
CA ARG A 198 1.91 -15.81 -6.42
C ARG A 198 0.43 -15.98 -6.67
N ASP A 199 -0.32 -14.88 -6.76
CA ASP A 199 -1.79 -14.88 -6.85
C ASP A 199 -2.30 -14.38 -8.22
N VAL A 200 -1.63 -14.80 -9.30
CA VAL A 200 -1.98 -14.43 -10.68
C VAL A 200 -2.22 -15.67 -11.52
N LYS A 201 -3.03 -15.56 -12.58
CA LYS A 201 -3.19 -16.65 -13.53
C LYS A 201 -1.83 -16.95 -14.17
N ARG A 202 -1.39 -18.21 -14.07
CA ARG A 202 -0.13 -18.67 -14.68
C ARG A 202 -0.31 -19.96 -15.47
N TRP A 203 0.49 -20.12 -16.52
CA TRP A 203 0.54 -21.33 -17.34
C TRP A 203 1.94 -21.52 -17.94
N TYR A 204 2.25 -22.76 -18.33
CA TYR A 204 3.47 -23.09 -19.03
C TYR A 204 3.16 -23.29 -20.53
N GLY A 205 3.96 -22.70 -21.41
CA GLY A 205 3.78 -22.80 -22.86
C GLY A 205 4.95 -22.20 -23.64
N ASN A 206 5.27 -22.76 -24.81
CA ASN A 206 6.39 -22.34 -25.65
C ASN A 206 7.74 -22.30 -24.90
N GLY A 207 7.96 -23.23 -23.97
CA GLY A 207 9.21 -23.33 -23.21
C GLY A 207 9.34 -22.38 -22.02
N SER A 208 8.33 -21.55 -21.72
CA SER A 208 8.37 -20.59 -20.62
C SER A 208 7.09 -20.62 -19.77
N TRP A 209 7.22 -20.18 -18.52
CA TRP A 209 6.10 -19.78 -17.68
C TRP A 209 5.59 -18.40 -18.08
N HIS A 210 4.28 -18.21 -18.00
CA HIS A 210 3.58 -16.97 -18.30
C HIS A 210 2.69 -16.60 -17.11
N TYR A 211 2.66 -15.33 -16.74
CA TYR A 211 1.95 -14.80 -15.59
C TYR A 211 1.15 -13.56 -16.01
N LEU A 212 -0.17 -13.59 -15.82
CA LEU A 212 -1.07 -12.46 -16.13
C LEU A 212 -1.12 -11.48 -14.95
N VAL A 213 -0.14 -10.59 -14.85
CA VAL A 213 0.02 -9.71 -13.69
C VAL A 213 -1.05 -8.62 -13.60
N THR A 214 -1.72 -8.30 -14.72
CA THR A 214 -2.89 -7.40 -14.72
C THR A 214 -3.98 -7.83 -13.73
N ASP A 215 -4.07 -9.12 -13.39
CA ASP A 215 -5.06 -9.66 -12.46
C ASP A 215 -4.91 -9.09 -11.03
N ASN A 216 -3.68 -8.80 -10.60
CA ASN A 216 -3.43 -8.23 -9.26
C ASN A 216 -3.35 -6.69 -9.25
N GLY A 217 -3.42 -6.05 -10.43
CA GLY A 217 -3.45 -4.60 -10.59
C GLY A 217 -2.14 -3.89 -10.22
N GLN A 218 -1.03 -4.61 -10.10
CA GLN A 218 0.29 -4.02 -9.86
C GLN A 218 0.77 -3.28 -11.12
N VAL A 219 1.37 -2.09 -10.93
CA VAL A 219 2.06 -1.38 -12.00
C VAL A 219 3.24 -2.23 -12.47
N LEU A 220 3.42 -2.35 -13.78
CA LEU A 220 4.58 -3.01 -14.39
C LEU A 220 5.53 -1.95 -14.97
N PRO A 221 6.83 -2.26 -15.11
CA PRO A 221 7.73 -1.45 -15.90
C PRO A 221 7.33 -1.49 -17.39
N SER A 222 7.95 -0.64 -18.21
CA SER A 222 7.72 -0.64 -19.65
C SER A 222 8.00 -2.02 -20.28
N PRO A 223 7.41 -2.35 -21.44
CA PRO A 223 7.70 -3.61 -22.11
C PRO A 223 9.21 -3.77 -22.40
N GLY A 224 9.76 -4.95 -22.10
CA GLY A 224 11.20 -5.18 -22.21
C GLY A 224 11.67 -6.47 -21.56
N LEU A 225 12.98 -6.67 -21.58
CA LEU A 225 13.67 -7.72 -20.84
C LEU A 225 14.25 -7.13 -19.55
N TYR A 226 14.07 -7.83 -18.45
CA TYR A 226 14.54 -7.40 -17.13
C TYR A 226 15.25 -8.53 -16.44
N GLU A 227 16.37 -8.22 -15.80
CA GLU A 227 17.09 -9.16 -14.95
C GLU A 227 16.58 -9.07 -13.51
N THR A 228 16.48 -10.22 -12.87
CA THR A 228 16.12 -10.32 -11.47
C THR A 228 17.36 -10.40 -10.59
N TYR A 229 17.21 -10.10 -9.30
CA TYR A 229 18.30 -10.29 -8.33
C TYR A 229 18.81 -11.74 -8.24
N ASP A 230 17.95 -12.72 -8.53
CA ASP A 230 18.27 -14.15 -8.47
C ASP A 230 18.89 -14.68 -9.78
N GLY A 231 19.11 -13.81 -10.77
CA GLY A 231 19.78 -14.14 -12.04
C GLY A 231 18.84 -14.61 -13.16
N ASP A 232 17.53 -14.70 -12.91
CA ASP A 232 16.55 -14.93 -13.98
C ASP A 232 16.40 -13.70 -14.88
N VAL A 233 16.11 -13.95 -16.16
CA VAL A 233 15.69 -12.93 -17.11
C VAL A 233 14.21 -13.11 -17.39
N ILE A 234 13.42 -12.07 -17.14
CA ILE A 234 11.99 -12.04 -17.43
C ILE A 234 11.71 -11.16 -18.64
N LYS A 235 10.67 -11.52 -19.40
CA LYS A 235 10.09 -10.68 -20.44
C LYS A 235 8.79 -10.09 -19.93
N ILE A 236 8.60 -8.78 -20.14
CA ILE A 236 7.38 -8.05 -19.78
C ILE A 236 6.77 -7.49 -21.06
N GLU A 237 5.52 -7.82 -21.34
CA GLU A 237 4.80 -7.35 -22.52
C GLU A 237 3.28 -7.41 -22.31
N ASN A 238 2.54 -6.34 -22.61
CA ASN A 238 1.07 -6.30 -22.57
C ASN A 238 0.44 -6.84 -21.28
N GLY A 239 1.02 -6.55 -20.11
CA GLY A 239 0.50 -7.03 -18.83
C GLY A 239 0.90 -8.45 -18.46
N LEU A 240 1.67 -9.12 -19.33
CA LEU A 240 2.20 -10.46 -19.13
C LEU A 240 3.66 -10.38 -18.67
N VAL A 241 4.02 -11.25 -17.73
CA VAL A 241 5.39 -11.57 -17.40
C VAL A 241 5.69 -12.99 -17.87
N SER A 242 6.83 -13.22 -18.50
CA SER A 242 7.28 -14.56 -18.90
C SER A 242 8.68 -14.85 -18.38
N SER A 243 8.94 -16.09 -17.94
CA SER A 243 10.24 -16.54 -17.45
C SER A 243 10.50 -18.00 -17.83
N SER A 244 11.76 -18.39 -18.01
CA SER A 244 12.14 -19.81 -18.13
C SER A 244 11.89 -20.59 -16.84
N SER A 245 11.94 -19.90 -15.71
CA SER A 245 11.83 -20.47 -14.36
C SER A 245 10.42 -20.27 -13.79
N LEU A 246 10.00 -21.18 -12.91
CA LEU A 246 8.79 -20.99 -12.11
C LEU A 246 9.12 -20.04 -10.96
N LEU A 247 8.43 -18.91 -10.90
CA LEU A 247 8.70 -17.81 -9.98
C LEU A 247 7.48 -17.52 -9.12
N GLU A 248 7.72 -17.24 -7.84
CA GLU A 248 6.72 -16.68 -6.93
C GLU A 248 6.73 -15.14 -6.94
N GLN A 249 7.87 -14.55 -7.31
CA GLN A 249 8.07 -13.12 -7.45
C GLN A 249 9.28 -12.87 -8.33
N ALA A 250 9.35 -11.69 -8.94
CA ALA A 250 10.52 -11.24 -9.69
C ALA A 250 11.04 -9.93 -9.09
N LEU A 251 12.13 -10.02 -8.31
CA LEU A 251 12.81 -8.86 -7.73
C LEU A 251 13.65 -8.20 -8.81
N LEU A 252 13.27 -7.02 -9.28
CA LEU A 252 13.94 -6.36 -10.39
C LEU A 252 15.10 -5.51 -9.91
N ARG A 253 16.19 -5.50 -10.69
CA ARG A 253 17.34 -4.61 -10.52
C ARG A 253 17.48 -3.72 -11.75
N ASP A 254 18.16 -2.59 -11.59
CA ASP A 254 18.44 -1.70 -12.72
C ASP A 254 19.22 -2.45 -13.78
N THR A 255 18.79 -2.32 -15.04
CA THR A 255 19.55 -2.79 -16.20
C THR A 255 20.71 -1.81 -16.41
N LEU A 256 21.94 -2.32 -16.39
CA LEU A 256 23.16 -1.57 -16.72
C LEU A 256 23.13 -1.02 -18.16
#